data_AF-A0AA96KYG2-F1
#
_entry.id   AF-A0AA96KYG2-F1
#
_cell.length_a   1.000
_cell.length_b   1.000
_cell.length_c   1.000
_cell.angle_alpha   90.00
_cell.angle_beta   90.00
_cell.angle_gamma   90.00
#
_symmetry.space_group_name_H-M   'P 1'
#
loop_
_entity.id
_entity.type
_entity.pdbx_description
1 polymer ?
#
loop_
_entity_poly.entity_id
_entity_poly.type
_entity_poly.pdbx_seq_one_letter_code
_entity_poly.pdbx_strand_id
1 'polypeptide(L)'
;MKAVLQRVKFAKVAVNQAPHSQQIVGEIAHGVLVYLGLGHDDTLAMGQKMIDKILTYRVFENELGKMDKNVQEVNGGLLLVSQFTLLANTQSGRRPDFKPAMAPDTAEALFAQIVGYAKTQYAAVQTGEFGADMQVSSCNDGPINFIFEL
;
A
#
# COMPACT_ATOMS: atom_id res chain seq x y z
N MET A 1 1.22 -13.09 -0.31
CA MET A 1 0.94 -11.64 -0.17
C MET A 1 1.45 -10.89 -1.37
N LYS A 2 0.72 -9.88 -1.86
CA LYS A 2 1.19 -9.05 -2.99
C LYS A 2 1.17 -7.57 -2.63
N ALA A 3 2.17 -6.84 -3.10
CA ALA A 3 2.21 -5.39 -2.94
C ALA A 3 2.61 -4.70 -4.26
N VAL A 4 1.98 -3.57 -4.56
CA VAL A 4 2.45 -2.63 -5.58
C VAL A 4 2.91 -1.38 -4.88
N LEU A 5 4.21 -1.11 -4.93
CA LEU A 5 4.83 0.09 -4.38
C LEU A 5 5.02 1.11 -5.50
N GLN A 6 4.60 2.35 -5.24
CA GLN A 6 4.80 3.48 -6.13
C GLN A 6 5.52 4.60 -5.38
N ARG A 7 6.59 5.14 -5.98
CA ARG A 7 7.21 6.37 -5.48
C ARG A 7 6.34 7.57 -5.88
N VAL A 8 6.02 8.43 -4.93
CA VAL A 8 5.07 9.54 -5.16
C VAL A 8 5.59 10.86 -4.62
N LYS A 9 5.25 11.96 -5.31
CA LYS A 9 5.41 13.33 -4.78
C LYS A 9 4.38 13.67 -3.72
N PHE A 10 3.18 13.09 -3.86
CA PHE A 10 2.10 13.11 -2.88
C PHE A 10 1.14 11.96 -3.16
N ALA A 11 0.42 11.50 -2.13
CA ALA A 11 -0.71 10.62 -2.29
C ALA A 11 -1.74 10.82 -1.16
N LYS A 12 -3.03 10.70 -1.48
CA LYS A 12 -4.11 10.78 -0.50
C LYS A 12 -5.26 9.85 -0.84
N VAL A 13 -5.98 9.45 0.20
CA VAL A 13 -7.21 8.66 0.11
C VAL A 13 -8.36 9.51 0.63
N ALA A 14 -9.42 9.59 -0.16
CA ALA A 14 -10.70 10.13 0.26
C ALA A 14 -11.80 9.07 0.20
N VAL A 15 -12.77 9.16 1.10
CA VAL A 15 -13.99 8.34 1.12
C VAL A 15 -15.22 9.23 1.00
N ASN A 16 -16.24 8.75 0.30
CA ASN A 16 -17.51 9.45 0.19
C ASN A 16 -18.29 9.35 1.50
N GLN A 17 -18.68 10.48 2.08
CA GLN A 17 -19.47 10.52 3.32
C GLN A 17 -20.96 10.77 3.06
N ALA A 18 -21.26 11.61 2.06
CA ALA A 18 -22.60 11.98 1.64
C ALA A 18 -22.57 12.44 0.17
N PRO A 19 -23.71 12.62 -0.51
CA PRO A 19 -23.75 13.15 -1.86
C PRO A 19 -22.96 14.46 -1.95
N HIS A 20 -21.96 14.50 -2.82
CA HIS A 20 -21.08 15.66 -3.05
C HIS A 20 -20.15 16.05 -1.89
N SER A 21 -19.90 15.16 -0.90
CA SER A 21 -18.89 15.41 0.15
C SER A 21 -17.92 14.23 0.30
N GLN A 22 -16.63 14.56 0.36
CA GLN A 22 -15.53 13.62 0.55
C GLN A 22 -14.73 13.98 1.81
N GLN A 23 -14.31 12.95 2.54
CA GLN A 23 -13.40 13.10 3.68
C GLN A 23 -12.05 12.48 3.33
N ILE A 24 -10.96 13.22 3.54
CA ILE A 24 -9.60 12.67 3.46
C ILE A 24 -9.37 11.83 4.73
N VAL A 25 -9.06 10.55 4.54
CA VAL A 25 -8.81 9.60 5.64
C VAL A 25 -7.33 9.25 5.80
N GLY A 26 -6.51 9.56 4.80
CA GLY A 26 -5.05 9.46 4.88
C GLY A 26 -4.38 10.25 3.77
N GLU A 27 -3.26 10.89 4.08
CA GLU A 27 -2.51 11.72 3.14
C GLU A 27 -1.02 11.73 3.49
N ILE A 28 -0.20 11.62 2.45
CA ILE A 28 1.24 11.81 2.52
C ILE A 28 1.68 12.83 1.47
N ALA A 29 2.72 13.60 1.80
CA ALA A 29 3.48 14.36 0.81
C ALA A 29 4.44 13.40 0.08
N HIS A 30 5.73 13.72 0.02
CA HIS A 30 6.73 12.86 -0.58
C HIS A 30 6.82 11.49 0.12
N GLY A 31 6.90 10.39 -0.63
CA GLY A 31 7.01 9.07 -0.04
C GLY A 31 6.63 7.93 -0.98
N VAL A 32 6.01 6.89 -0.42
CA VAL A 32 5.53 5.72 -1.17
C VAL A 32 4.05 5.46 -0.92
N LEU A 33 3.31 5.25 -2.00
CA LEU A 33 1.97 4.67 -1.98
C LEU A 33 2.11 3.17 -2.19
N VAL A 34 1.51 2.38 -1.31
CA VAL A 34 1.51 0.92 -1.41
C VAL A 34 0.09 0.39 -1.43
N TYR A 35 -0.24 -0.31 -2.50
CA TYR A 35 -1.42 -1.17 -2.57
C TYR A 35 -1.05 -2.56 -2.06
N LEU A 36 -1.71 -3.04 -1.01
CA LEU A 36 -1.42 -4.32 -0.36
C LEU A 36 -2.59 -5.28 -0.52
N GLY A 37 -2.34 -6.42 -1.16
CA GLY A 37 -3.28 -7.51 -1.31
C GLY A 37 -2.91 -8.69 -0.40
N LEU A 38 -3.93 -9.24 0.26
CA LEU A 38 -3.82 -10.39 1.16
C LEU A 38 -4.46 -11.62 0.51
N GLY A 39 -3.70 -12.70 0.38
CA GLY A 39 -4.14 -14.01 -0.10
C GLY A 39 -4.54 -14.95 1.04
N HIS A 40 -5.23 -16.04 0.72
CA HIS A 40 -5.80 -16.97 1.73
C HIS A 40 -4.82 -17.44 2.80
N ASP A 41 -3.58 -17.77 2.41
CA ASP A 41 -2.56 -18.35 3.27
C ASP A 41 -1.63 -17.30 3.92
N ASP A 42 -1.92 -16.00 3.74
CA ASP A 42 -1.08 -14.95 4.30
C ASP A 42 -1.20 -14.88 5.82
N THR A 43 -0.06 -14.61 6.46
CA THR A 43 0.07 -14.52 7.91
C THR A 43 0.64 -13.18 8.34
N LEU A 44 0.52 -12.84 9.63
CA LEU A 44 1.13 -11.64 10.18
C LEU A 44 2.65 -11.62 9.97
N ALA A 45 3.33 -12.77 10.11
CA ALA A 45 4.78 -12.86 9.90
C ALA A 45 5.17 -12.49 8.46
N MET A 46 4.38 -12.91 7.47
CA MET A 46 4.58 -12.52 6.06
C MET A 46 4.32 -11.02 5.87
N GLY A 47 3.29 -10.48 6.54
CA GLY A 47 3.00 -9.05 6.55
C GLY A 47 4.12 -8.20 7.14
N GLN A 48 4.69 -8.62 8.26
CA GLN A 48 5.84 -7.97 8.88
C GLN A 48 7.03 -7.93 7.92
N LYS A 49 7.37 -9.08 7.32
CA LYS A 49 8.43 -9.17 6.31
C LYS A 49 8.17 -8.29 5.08
N MET A 50 6.91 -8.18 4.64
CA MET A 50 6.53 -7.29 3.53
C MET A 50 6.74 -5.82 3.90
N ILE A 51 6.33 -5.41 5.10
CA ILE A 51 6.51 -4.04 5.60
C ILE A 51 8.00 -3.70 5.72
N ASP A 52 8.81 -4.59 6.30
CA ASP A 52 10.26 -4.39 6.41
C ASP A 52 10.89 -4.18 5.03
N LYS A 53 10.49 -5.02 4.06
CA LYS A 53 10.94 -4.89 2.67
C LYS A 53 10.52 -3.56 2.06
N ILE A 54 9.28 -3.13 2.24
CA ILE A 54 8.75 -1.84 1.73
C ILE A 54 9.54 -0.66 2.31
N LEU A 55 9.70 -0.63 3.64
CA LEU A 55 10.33 0.50 4.35
C LEU A 55 11.81 0.63 4.00
N THR A 56 12.48 -0.49 3.76
CA THR A 56 13.92 -0.53 3.45
C THR A 56 14.24 -0.55 1.95
N TYR A 57 13.23 -0.59 1.07
CA TYR A 57 13.46 -0.65 -0.38
C TYR A 57 14.03 0.68 -0.90
N ARG A 58 15.14 0.59 -1.63
CA ARG A 58 15.92 1.75 -2.08
C ARG A 58 15.36 2.32 -3.38
N VAL A 59 14.38 3.23 -3.26
CA VAL A 59 13.66 3.83 -4.40
C VAL A 59 13.84 5.35 -4.50
N PHE A 60 14.68 5.95 -3.66
CA PHE A 60 14.95 7.38 -3.69
C PHE A 60 16.41 7.64 -4.04
N GLU A 61 16.65 8.79 -4.66
CA GLU A 61 17.99 9.22 -5.02
C GLU A 61 18.77 9.70 -3.79
N ASN A 62 20.05 9.41 -3.76
CA ASN A 62 21.01 10.04 -2.86
C ASN A 62 21.51 11.38 -3.43
N GLU A 63 22.44 12.01 -2.73
CA GLU A 63 23.03 13.30 -3.08
C GLU A 63 23.75 13.30 -4.44
N LEU A 64 24.09 12.12 -4.96
CA LEU A 64 24.77 11.91 -6.25
C LEU A 64 23.79 11.53 -7.37
N GLY A 65 22.48 11.58 -7.12
CA GLY A 65 21.44 11.18 -8.08
C GLY A 65 21.36 9.67 -8.30
N LYS A 66 21.98 8.85 -7.43
CA LYS A 66 21.87 7.38 -7.51
C LYS A 66 20.73 6.90 -6.63
N MET A 67 19.91 6.00 -7.17
CA MET A 67 18.82 5.34 -6.48
C MET A 67 19.35 4.39 -5.40
N ASP A 68 19.42 4.89 -4.16
CA ASP A 68 20.09 4.19 -3.05
C ASP A 68 19.52 4.54 -1.66
N LYS A 69 18.50 5.40 -1.56
CA LYS A 69 17.83 5.71 -0.29
C LYS A 69 16.46 5.05 -0.22
N ASN A 70 16.07 4.62 0.97
CA ASN A 70 14.73 4.14 1.27
C ASN A 70 13.81 5.25 1.79
N VAL A 71 12.53 4.94 2.02
CA VAL A 71 11.53 5.95 2.42
C VAL A 71 11.84 6.60 3.78
N GLN A 72 12.45 5.85 4.69
CA GLN A 72 12.80 6.34 6.03
C GLN A 72 13.98 7.32 5.94
N GLU A 73 14.98 7.03 5.12
CA GLU A 73 16.18 7.86 4.93
C GLU A 73 15.87 9.22 4.26
N VAL A 74 14.75 9.31 3.53
CA VAL A 74 14.28 10.57 2.93
C VAL A 74 13.16 11.25 3.72
N ASN A 75 12.83 10.73 4.91
CA ASN A 75 11.73 11.20 5.75
C ASN A 75 10.38 11.27 4.99
N GLY A 76 10.15 10.34 4.08
CA GLY A 76 8.92 10.27 3.26
C GLY A 76 7.79 9.53 3.97
N GLY A 77 6.54 9.78 3.61
CA GLY A 77 5.39 9.04 4.15
C GLY A 77 5.21 7.67 3.50
N LEU A 78 4.64 6.72 4.25
CA LEU A 78 4.06 5.49 3.70
C LEU A 78 2.53 5.60 3.74
N LEU A 79 1.86 5.53 2.60
CA LEU A 79 0.40 5.40 2.52
C LEU A 79 0.04 3.96 2.11
N LEU A 80 -0.53 3.20 3.05
CA LEU A 80 -0.88 1.79 2.86
C LEU A 80 -2.38 1.63 2.58
N VAL A 81 -2.74 1.07 1.42
CA VAL A 81 -4.13 0.90 0.97
C VAL A 81 -4.40 -0.57 0.69
N SER A 82 -5.46 -1.12 1.28
CA SER A 82 -5.89 -2.51 1.00
C SER A 82 -6.38 -2.65 -0.44
N GLN A 83 -5.88 -3.65 -1.18
CA GLN A 83 -6.19 -3.85 -2.60
C GLN A 83 -6.32 -5.33 -2.96
N PHE A 84 -7.49 -5.91 -2.71
CA PHE A 84 -7.74 -7.34 -2.98
C PHE A 84 -7.60 -7.71 -4.47
N THR A 85 -7.78 -6.75 -5.38
CA THR A 85 -7.71 -7.02 -6.82
C THR A 85 -6.31 -7.41 -7.31
N LEU A 86 -5.27 -7.17 -6.51
CA LEU A 86 -3.91 -7.67 -6.80
C LEU A 86 -3.86 -9.21 -6.83
N LEU A 87 -4.81 -9.88 -6.17
CA LEU A 87 -4.91 -11.34 -6.09
C LEU A 87 -5.84 -11.91 -7.16
N ALA A 88 -6.32 -11.08 -8.10
CA ALA A 88 -7.13 -11.53 -9.20
C ALA A 88 -6.36 -12.55 -10.07
N ASN A 89 -7.01 -13.66 -10.38
CA ASN A 89 -6.64 -14.48 -11.53
C ASN A 89 -7.28 -13.90 -12.79
N THR A 90 -6.44 -13.53 -13.75
CA THR A 90 -6.83 -12.91 -15.02
C THR A 90 -6.43 -13.75 -16.24
N GLN A 91 -6.14 -15.04 -16.06
CA GLN A 91 -5.63 -15.91 -17.13
C GLN A 91 -6.69 -16.35 -18.16
N SER A 92 -7.98 -16.27 -17.81
CA SER A 92 -9.07 -16.73 -18.70
C SER A 92 -10.30 -15.81 -18.67
N GLY A 93 -10.98 -15.73 -19.80
CA GLY A 93 -12.19 -14.91 -19.96
C GLY A 93 -11.92 -13.40 -19.89
N ARG A 94 -12.96 -12.64 -19.53
CA ARG A 94 -12.92 -11.16 -19.39
C ARG A 94 -13.33 -10.68 -17.99
N ARG A 95 -13.58 -11.61 -17.07
CA ARG A 95 -13.99 -11.33 -15.69
C ARG A 95 -12.90 -11.86 -14.75
N PRO A 96 -12.29 -11.02 -13.89
CA PRO A 96 -11.32 -11.49 -12.92
C PRO A 96 -11.96 -12.44 -11.90
N ASP A 97 -11.22 -13.48 -11.52
CA ASP A 97 -11.57 -14.38 -10.40
C ASP A 97 -10.74 -14.02 -9.17
N PHE A 98 -11.41 -13.79 -8.04
CA PHE A 98 -10.77 -13.38 -6.78
C PHE A 98 -10.69 -14.50 -5.74
N LYS A 99 -10.92 -15.76 -6.12
CA LYS A 99 -10.70 -16.93 -5.23
C LYS A 99 -9.37 -16.92 -4.46
N PRO A 100 -8.23 -16.44 -5.01
CA PRO A 100 -6.98 -16.41 -4.25
C PRO A 100 -6.95 -15.37 -3.11
N ALA A 101 -7.85 -14.38 -3.13
CA ALA A 101 -7.91 -13.33 -2.11
C ALA A 101 -8.45 -13.87 -0.78
N MET A 102 -7.91 -13.34 0.32
CA MET A 102 -8.42 -13.60 1.66
C MET A 102 -9.85 -13.07 1.82
N ALA A 103 -10.68 -13.77 2.62
CA ALA A 103 -12.04 -13.33 2.93
C ALA A 103 -12.04 -11.97 3.67
N PRO A 104 -13.04 -11.09 3.45
CA PRO A 104 -13.03 -9.71 3.95
C PRO A 104 -12.75 -9.56 5.44
N ASP A 105 -13.48 -10.26 6.31
CA ASP A 105 -13.34 -10.13 7.77
C ASP A 105 -11.94 -10.53 8.26
N THR A 106 -11.40 -11.64 7.72
CA THR A 106 -10.04 -12.10 8.04
C THR A 106 -8.99 -11.14 7.49
N ALA A 107 -9.22 -10.61 6.28
CA ALA A 107 -8.33 -9.66 5.63
C ALA A 107 -8.28 -8.32 6.37
N GLU A 108 -9.42 -7.82 6.86
CA GLU A 108 -9.50 -6.61 7.67
C GLU A 108 -8.69 -6.76 8.96
N ALA A 109 -8.91 -7.87 9.68
CA ALA A 109 -8.20 -8.17 10.92
C ALA A 109 -6.68 -8.27 10.69
N LEU A 110 -6.24 -9.00 9.67
CA LEU A 110 -4.83 -9.13 9.34
C LEU A 110 -4.23 -7.79 8.87
N PHE A 111 -4.94 -7.04 8.03
CA PHE A 111 -4.50 -5.72 7.56
C PHE A 111 -4.31 -4.75 8.73
N ALA A 112 -5.23 -4.73 9.70
CA ALA A 112 -5.12 -3.91 10.90
C ALA A 112 -3.88 -4.29 11.74
N GLN A 113 -3.57 -5.58 11.89
CA GLN A 113 -2.34 -6.03 12.57
C GLN A 113 -1.07 -5.61 11.82
N ILE A 114 -1.07 -5.68 10.49
CA ILE A 114 0.05 -5.24 9.65
C ILE A 114 0.25 -3.73 9.77
N VAL A 115 -0.81 -2.94 9.74
CA VAL A 115 -0.76 -1.48 9.95
C VAL A 115 -0.22 -1.16 11.34
N GLY A 116 -0.70 -1.88 12.37
CA GLY A 116 -0.19 -1.75 13.73
C GLY A 116 1.31 -1.98 13.80
N TYR A 117 1.80 -3.05 13.18
CA TYR A 117 3.23 -3.31 13.07
C TYR A 117 3.99 -2.22 12.32
N ALA A 118 3.50 -1.79 11.14
CA ALA A 118 4.13 -0.74 10.35
C ALA A 118 4.32 0.56 11.14
N LYS A 119 3.33 0.94 11.95
CA LYS A 119 3.41 2.12 12.84
C LYS A 119 4.44 1.97 13.96
N THR A 120 4.81 0.74 14.36
CA THR A 120 5.92 0.52 15.30
C THR A 120 7.29 0.65 14.63
N GLN A 121 7.38 0.35 13.34
CA GLN A 121 8.62 0.44 12.56
C GLN A 121 8.85 1.86 12.02
N TYR A 122 7.77 2.61 11.75
CA TYR A 122 7.88 3.95 11.19
C TYR A 122 6.69 4.84 11.55
N ALA A 123 6.96 6.06 12.01
CA ALA A 123 5.92 6.96 12.51
C ALA A 123 5.06 7.59 11.39
N ALA A 124 5.63 7.80 10.20
CA ALA A 124 4.94 8.47 9.08
C ALA A 124 4.11 7.51 8.22
N VAL A 125 3.38 6.61 8.87
CA VAL A 125 2.47 5.66 8.21
C VAL A 125 1.04 6.21 8.24
N GLN A 126 0.43 6.26 7.07
CA GLN A 126 -0.96 6.63 6.82
C GLN A 126 -1.67 5.46 6.13
N THR A 127 -3.00 5.45 6.18
CA THR A 127 -3.80 4.36 5.60
C THR A 127 -5.00 4.91 4.84
N GLY A 128 -5.60 4.06 4.00
CA GLY A 128 -7.00 4.23 3.61
C GLY A 128 -7.97 3.76 4.69
N GLU A 129 -9.20 3.48 4.27
CA GLU A 129 -10.26 2.87 5.07
C GLU A 129 -10.62 1.52 4.46
N PHE A 130 -10.45 0.43 5.22
CA PHE A 130 -10.66 -0.92 4.70
C PHE A 130 -12.12 -1.13 4.28
N GLY A 131 -12.35 -1.74 3.11
CA GLY A 131 -13.69 -2.04 2.61
C GLY A 131 -14.48 -0.82 2.10
N ALA A 132 -14.00 0.40 2.30
CA ALA A 132 -14.66 1.61 1.79
C ALA A 132 -14.43 1.81 0.28
N ASP A 133 -15.36 2.51 -0.36
CA ASP A 133 -15.13 3.07 -1.69
C ASP A 133 -14.16 4.25 -1.58
N MET A 134 -12.93 4.02 -2.02
CA MET A 134 -11.81 4.95 -1.87
C MET A 134 -11.47 5.62 -3.19
N GLN A 135 -11.32 6.94 -3.16
CA GLN A 135 -10.69 7.70 -4.23
C GLN A 135 -9.24 8.01 -3.85
N VAL A 136 -8.31 7.31 -4.53
CA VAL A 136 -6.87 7.51 -4.32
C VAL A 136 -6.34 8.50 -5.35
N SER A 137 -5.84 9.64 -4.87
CA SER A 137 -5.15 10.63 -5.71
C SER A 137 -3.66 10.57 -5.44
N SER A 138 -2.83 10.43 -6.47
CA SER A 138 -1.37 10.43 -6.32
C SER A 138 -0.68 11.07 -7.51
N CYS A 139 0.56 11.51 -7.29
CA CYS A 139 1.47 11.94 -8.35
C CYS A 139 2.70 11.05 -8.32
N ASN A 140 2.74 10.06 -9.23
CA ASN A 140 3.89 9.18 -9.36
C ASN A 140 5.15 9.95 -9.78
N ASP A 141 6.23 9.74 -9.04
CA ASP A 141 7.49 10.43 -9.22
C ASP A 141 8.48 9.53 -9.96
N GLY A 142 8.58 9.69 -11.28
CA GLY A 142 9.42 8.88 -12.16
C GLY A 142 8.77 8.58 -13.52
N PRO A 143 7.75 7.70 -13.59
CA PRO A 143 7.18 6.92 -12.50
C PRO A 143 8.02 5.68 -12.16
N ILE A 144 8.16 5.39 -10.87
CA ILE A 144 8.83 4.19 -10.35
C ILE A 144 7.81 3.31 -9.67
N ASN A 145 7.70 2.06 -10.12
CA ASN A 145 6.74 1.08 -9.62
C ASN A 145 7.44 -0.26 -9.40
N PHE A 146 7.16 -0.91 -8.28
CA PHE A 146 7.64 -2.26 -7.99
C PHE A 146 6.49 -3.15 -7.55
N ILE A 147 6.56 -4.42 -7.99
CA ILE A 147 5.65 -5.47 -7.54
C ILE A 147 6.44 -6.39 -6.62
N PHE A 148 5.93 -6.63 -5.43
CA PHE A 148 6.47 -7.62 -4.50
C PHE A 148 5.48 -8.74 -4.29
N GLU A 149 6.02 -9.95 -4.26
CA GLU A 149 5.28 -11.16 -3.90
C GLU A 149 6.08 -11.91 -2.82
N LEU A 150 5.38 -12.37 -1.79
CA LEU A 150 5.86 -13.22 -0.71
C LEU A 150 4.91 -14.39 -0.51
#